data_AF-A0A7W7ZHJ1-F1
#
_entry.id   AF-A0A7W7ZHJ1-F1
#
_cell.length_a   1.000
_cell.length_b   1.000
_cell.length_c   1.000
_cell.angle_alpha   90.00
_cell.angle_beta   90.00
_cell.angle_gamma   90.00
#
_symmetry.space_group_name_H-M   'P 1'
#
loop_
_entity.id
_entity.type
_entity.pdbx_description
1 polymer ?
#
loop_
_entity_poly.entity_id
_entity_poly.type
_entity_poly.pdbx_seq_one_letter_code
_entity_poly.pdbx_strand_id
1 'polypeptide(L)'
;MKLSRIRFAFPWRITLILVLLLCLPLLGFWAWLRWEVPPLKRYYLIAYWHSSEHANQPDAKTQIRWLLETAPGRKRQWLFAPDVTEGSESELPLELSSFALEQGWKGIERTAVESVDSTEVEKLLREDFYDGESFRRLVNEPLLYGVAAWLIVAYLAFVMRGDIGYEWRQLRRAVTEPQWSSNYGRDWPENREGIVARIRLRIADWISEQKASFVVLGSST
;
A
#
# COMPACT_ATOMS: atom_id res chain seq x y z
N MET A 1 -22.43 29.99 17.03
CA MET A 1 -21.20 29.20 16.79
C MET A 1 -20.71 29.48 15.37
N LYS A 2 -19.55 30.13 15.22
CA LYS A 2 -18.97 30.55 13.92
C LYS A 2 -18.12 29.42 13.34
N LEU A 3 -18.72 28.57 12.52
CA LEU A 3 -18.01 27.55 11.72
C LEU A 3 -17.13 28.16 10.60
N SER A 4 -17.14 29.48 10.41
CA SER A 4 -16.39 30.17 9.35
C SER A 4 -14.91 30.45 9.66
N ARG A 5 -14.43 30.14 10.88
CA ARG A 5 -13.03 30.40 11.29
C ARG A 5 -12.07 29.22 11.12
N ILE A 6 -12.50 28.11 10.52
CA ILE A 6 -11.62 26.96 10.17
C ILE A 6 -11.10 27.09 8.71
N ARG A 7 -11.31 28.25 8.06
CA ARG A 7 -10.73 28.56 6.74
C ARG A 7 -9.38 29.29 6.80
N PHE A 8 -8.78 29.42 7.98
CA PHE A 8 -7.49 30.11 8.13
C PHE A 8 -6.32 29.12 8.06
N ALA A 9 -5.57 29.20 6.95
CA ALA A 9 -4.20 28.71 6.79
C ALA A 9 -3.95 27.18 6.74
N PHE A 10 -4.86 26.37 6.20
CA PHE A 10 -4.45 25.03 5.75
C PHE A 10 -3.72 25.15 4.41
N PRO A 11 -2.51 24.56 4.23
CA PRO A 11 -1.68 24.74 3.04
C PRO A 11 -2.18 23.88 1.88
N TRP A 12 -3.41 24.15 1.44
CA TRP A 12 -4.16 23.31 0.51
C TRP A 12 -3.40 23.08 -0.79
N ARG A 13 -2.61 24.05 -1.27
CA ARG A 13 -1.84 23.89 -2.51
C ARG A 13 -0.65 22.94 -2.33
N ILE A 14 0.05 23.03 -1.20
CA ILE A 14 1.11 22.08 -0.85
C ILE A 14 0.53 20.68 -0.69
N THR A 15 -0.59 20.54 0.03
CA THR A 15 -1.29 19.27 0.18
C THR A 15 -1.73 18.71 -1.17
N LEU A 16 -2.30 19.55 -2.05
CA LEU A 16 -2.74 19.15 -3.37
C LEU A 16 -1.58 18.68 -4.25
N ILE A 17 -0.43 19.35 -4.21
CA ILE A 17 0.77 18.94 -4.95
C ILE A 17 1.29 17.60 -4.42
N LEU A 18 1.35 17.41 -3.10
CA LEU A 18 1.77 16.13 -2.51
C LEU A 18 0.83 14.99 -2.89
N VAL A 19 -0.48 15.25 -2.86
CA VAL A 19 -1.49 14.28 -3.30
C VAL A 19 -1.31 13.97 -4.79
N LEU A 20 -1.15 14.96 -5.66
CA LEU A 20 -0.92 14.74 -7.09
C LEU A 20 0.39 13.99 -7.36
N LEU A 21 1.47 14.32 -6.65
CA LEU A 21 2.77 13.66 -6.78
C LEU A 21 2.65 12.14 -6.53
N LEU A 22 1.85 11.73 -5.56
CA LEU A 22 1.64 10.33 -5.19
C LEU A 22 0.54 9.66 -6.04
N CYS A 23 -0.61 10.31 -6.18
CA CYS A 23 -1.79 9.71 -6.80
C CYS A 23 -1.72 9.68 -8.32
N LEU A 24 -1.19 10.72 -8.97
CA LEU A 24 -1.18 10.81 -10.44
C LEU A 24 -0.39 9.67 -11.11
N PRO A 25 0.85 9.34 -10.71
CA PRO A 25 1.57 8.21 -11.30
C PRO A 25 0.90 6.87 -10.94
N LEU A 26 0.37 6.74 -9.72
CA LEU A 26 -0.28 5.51 -9.27
C LEU A 26 -1.57 5.25 -10.06
N LEU A 27 -2.39 6.28 -10.27
CA LEU A 27 -3.61 6.21 -11.09
C LEU A 27 -3.28 5.89 -12.54
N GLY A 28 -2.24 6.52 -13.12
CA GLY A 28 -1.79 6.22 -14.48
C GLY A 28 -1.36 4.76 -14.63
N PHE A 29 -0.60 4.23 -13.66
CA PHE A 29 -0.19 2.83 -13.64
C PHE A 29 -1.39 1.88 -13.52
N TRP A 30 -2.31 2.15 -12.60
CA TRP A 30 -3.53 1.33 -12.44
C TRP A 30 -4.44 1.37 -13.66
N ALA A 31 -4.58 2.55 -14.28
CA ALA A 31 -5.34 2.73 -15.51
C ALA A 31 -4.74 1.89 -16.65
N TRP A 32 -3.45 2.02 -16.91
CA TRP A 32 -2.73 1.21 -17.90
C TRP A 32 -2.88 -0.29 -17.61
N LEU A 33 -2.66 -0.70 -16.36
CA LEU A 33 -2.79 -2.09 -15.96
C LEU A 33 -4.21 -2.60 -16.24
N ARG A 34 -5.24 -1.77 -16.02
CA ARG A 34 -6.66 -2.13 -16.17
C ARG A 34 -7.23 -1.96 -17.58
N TRP A 35 -6.59 -1.23 -18.49
CA TRP A 35 -7.10 -1.04 -19.85
C TRP A 35 -6.23 -1.69 -20.92
N GLU A 36 -4.92 -1.58 -20.84
CA GLU A 36 -4.01 -2.07 -21.88
C GLU A 36 -3.64 -3.54 -21.70
N VAL A 37 -3.55 -4.02 -20.46
CA VAL A 37 -3.10 -5.39 -20.20
C VAL A 37 -4.31 -6.34 -20.20
N PRO A 38 -4.37 -7.38 -21.04
CA PRO A 38 -5.43 -8.40 -20.98
C PRO A 38 -5.51 -9.06 -19.60
N PRO A 39 -6.69 -9.49 -19.14
CA PRO A 39 -6.88 -10.00 -17.78
C PRO A 39 -6.02 -11.24 -17.49
N LEU A 40 -5.83 -12.10 -18.50
CA LEU A 40 -4.94 -13.26 -18.42
C LEU A 40 -3.47 -12.85 -18.26
N LYS A 41 -2.99 -11.87 -19.04
CA LYS A 41 -1.62 -11.35 -18.91
C LYS A 41 -1.41 -10.76 -17.51
N ARG A 42 -2.38 -10.02 -16.96
CA ARG A 42 -2.30 -9.48 -15.57
C ARG A 42 -2.07 -10.58 -14.52
N TYR A 43 -2.71 -11.74 -14.68
CA TYR A 43 -2.53 -12.87 -13.76
C TYR A 43 -1.08 -13.37 -13.75
N TYR A 44 -0.47 -13.52 -14.93
CA TYR A 44 0.90 -13.99 -15.05
C TYR A 44 1.96 -12.91 -14.84
N LEU A 45 1.59 -11.62 -14.79
CA LEU A 45 2.53 -10.50 -14.71
C LEU A 45 3.45 -10.57 -13.49
N ILE A 46 2.92 -10.97 -12.33
CA ILE A 46 3.69 -11.10 -11.09
C ILE A 46 4.68 -12.26 -11.20
N ALA A 47 4.24 -13.41 -11.74
CA ALA A 47 5.12 -14.54 -11.97
C ALA A 47 6.22 -14.19 -12.98
N TYR A 48 5.88 -13.44 -14.03
CA TYR A 48 6.83 -12.99 -15.04
C TYR A 48 7.86 -12.01 -14.48
N TRP A 49 7.44 -11.08 -13.62
CA TRP A 49 8.33 -10.19 -12.88
C TRP A 49 9.33 -10.98 -12.02
N HIS A 50 8.81 -11.87 -11.17
CA HIS A 50 9.65 -12.66 -10.27
C HIS A 50 10.64 -13.53 -11.05
N SER A 51 10.18 -14.16 -12.12
CA SER A 51 11.01 -14.98 -12.99
C SER A 51 12.07 -14.14 -13.72
N SER A 52 11.74 -12.97 -14.25
CA SER A 52 12.70 -12.08 -14.95
C SER A 52 13.76 -11.49 -14.01
N GLU A 53 13.39 -11.13 -12.77
CA GLU A 53 14.34 -10.65 -11.76
C GLU A 53 15.37 -11.74 -11.41
N HIS A 54 14.90 -12.99 -11.29
CA HIS A 54 15.70 -14.12 -10.87
C HIS A 54 16.34 -14.92 -12.02
N ALA A 55 15.98 -14.65 -13.28
CA ALA A 55 16.55 -15.35 -14.43
C ALA A 55 18.06 -15.13 -14.61
N ASN A 56 18.61 -14.06 -14.02
CA ASN A 56 20.06 -13.81 -14.00
C ASN A 56 20.79 -14.62 -12.91
N GLN A 57 20.06 -15.32 -12.05
CA GLN A 57 20.61 -16.15 -10.99
C GLN A 57 20.55 -17.64 -11.39
N PRO A 58 21.69 -18.34 -11.46
CA PRO A 58 21.68 -19.78 -11.66
C PRO A 58 20.95 -20.46 -10.49
N ASP A 59 20.14 -21.48 -10.80
CA ASP A 59 19.33 -22.27 -9.86
C ASP A 59 18.12 -21.59 -9.22
N ALA A 60 17.79 -20.34 -9.60
CA ALA A 60 16.62 -19.68 -9.05
C ALA A 60 15.34 -20.30 -9.58
N LYS A 61 14.41 -20.64 -8.69
CA LYS A 61 13.11 -21.24 -9.05
C LYS A 61 11.96 -20.27 -8.81
N THR A 62 11.03 -20.22 -9.76
CA THR A 62 9.81 -19.44 -9.64
C THR A 62 8.62 -20.36 -9.40
N GLN A 63 7.77 -19.98 -8.44
CA GLN A 63 6.51 -20.68 -8.20
C GLN A 63 5.44 -20.14 -9.14
N ILE A 64 4.87 -21.02 -9.95
CA ILE A 64 3.80 -20.66 -10.89
C ILE A 64 2.60 -21.58 -10.72
N ARG A 65 1.41 -21.04 -10.95
CA ARG A 65 0.17 -21.80 -11.07
C ARG A 65 -0.36 -21.56 -12.47
N TRP A 66 -0.49 -22.62 -13.25
CA TRP A 66 -1.03 -22.54 -14.59
C TRP A 66 -2.56 -22.56 -14.53
N LEU A 67 -3.18 -21.88 -15.49
CA LEU A 67 -4.62 -21.88 -15.69
C LEU A 67 -4.90 -22.75 -16.91
N LEU A 68 -5.81 -23.70 -16.72
CA LEU A 68 -6.20 -24.67 -17.73
C LEU A 68 -7.68 -24.55 -18.05
N GLU A 69 -8.02 -24.65 -19.32
CA GLU A 69 -9.37 -24.83 -19.81
C GLU A 69 -9.78 -26.30 -19.65
N THR A 70 -11.02 -26.49 -19.18
CA THR A 70 -11.55 -27.82 -18.89
C THR A 70 -12.97 -27.98 -19.44
N ALA A 71 -13.25 -29.17 -19.95
CA ALA A 71 -14.58 -29.57 -20.41
C ALA A 71 -14.77 -31.08 -20.16
N PRO A 72 -16.00 -31.53 -19.84
CA PRO A 72 -16.30 -32.95 -19.71
C PRO A 72 -15.92 -33.72 -20.98
N GLY A 73 -15.09 -34.75 -20.85
CA GLY A 73 -14.68 -35.59 -21.98
C GLY A 73 -13.60 -35.01 -22.89
N ARG A 74 -13.02 -33.84 -22.58
CA ARG A 74 -11.85 -33.30 -23.28
C ARG A 74 -10.60 -33.35 -22.41
N LYS A 75 -9.43 -33.39 -23.07
CA LYS A 75 -8.15 -33.17 -22.39
C LYS A 75 -8.05 -31.70 -21.99
N ARG A 76 -7.47 -31.47 -20.81
CA ARG A 76 -7.20 -30.13 -20.29
C ARG A 76 -6.20 -29.41 -21.21
N GLN A 77 -6.43 -28.13 -21.45
CA GLN A 77 -5.58 -27.32 -22.33
C GLN A 77 -5.18 -26.02 -21.63
N TRP A 78 -4.09 -25.40 -22.08
CA TRP A 78 -3.64 -24.10 -21.57
C TRP A 78 -4.65 -23.02 -21.92
N LEU A 79 -4.96 -22.16 -20.94
CA LEU A 79 -5.88 -21.04 -21.11
C LEU A 79 -5.20 -19.94 -21.94
N PHE A 80 -5.83 -19.50 -23.03
CA PHE A 80 -5.29 -18.44 -23.90
C PHE A 80 -6.07 -17.12 -23.77
N ALA A 81 -5.44 -16.01 -24.19
CA ALA A 81 -6.00 -14.66 -24.03
C ALA A 81 -7.42 -14.43 -24.63
N PRO A 82 -7.81 -14.98 -25.80
CA PRO A 82 -9.15 -14.77 -26.35
C PRO A 82 -10.25 -15.55 -25.61
N ASP A 83 -9.86 -16.57 -24.86
CA ASP A 83 -10.77 -17.49 -24.18
C ASP A 83 -11.17 -17.00 -22.78
N VAL A 84 -10.74 -15.78 -22.40
CA VAL A 84 -10.86 -15.25 -21.04
C VAL A 84 -11.43 -13.84 -21.01
N THR A 85 -12.36 -13.62 -20.08
CA THR A 85 -12.88 -12.29 -19.72
C THR A 85 -12.65 -12.00 -18.24
N GLU A 86 -12.86 -10.74 -17.83
CA GLU A 86 -12.83 -10.39 -16.42
C GLU A 86 -13.91 -11.15 -15.66
N GLY A 87 -13.51 -11.88 -14.62
CA GLY A 87 -14.44 -12.61 -13.77
C GLY A 87 -15.06 -11.72 -12.72
N SER A 88 -16.33 -11.99 -12.41
CA SER A 88 -17.12 -11.31 -11.39
C SER A 88 -17.06 -12.00 -10.02
N GLU A 89 -16.61 -13.26 -9.99
CA GLU A 89 -16.65 -14.11 -8.79
C GLU A 89 -15.37 -14.10 -7.95
N SER A 90 -15.54 -14.35 -6.64
CA SER A 90 -14.50 -14.24 -5.61
C SER A 90 -13.41 -15.32 -5.64
N GLU A 91 -13.63 -16.45 -6.32
CA GLU A 91 -12.67 -17.57 -6.30
C GLU A 91 -11.58 -17.44 -7.38
N LEU A 92 -11.94 -16.87 -8.53
CA LEU A 92 -11.07 -16.66 -9.69
C LEU A 92 -11.42 -15.31 -10.34
N PRO A 93 -10.47 -14.36 -10.47
CA PRO A 93 -10.72 -13.07 -11.11
C PRO A 93 -10.85 -13.17 -12.65
N LEU A 94 -11.09 -14.37 -13.18
CA LEU A 94 -11.07 -14.73 -14.59
C LEU A 94 -12.25 -15.68 -14.86
N GLU A 95 -13.03 -15.37 -15.88
CA GLU A 95 -14.13 -16.20 -16.38
C GLU A 95 -13.86 -16.60 -17.84
N LEU A 96 -14.49 -17.68 -18.30
CA LEU A 96 -14.42 -18.05 -19.71
C LEU A 96 -15.16 -17.03 -20.56
N SER A 97 -14.57 -16.65 -21.68
CA SER A 97 -15.24 -15.81 -22.66
C SER A 97 -16.40 -16.57 -23.31
N SER A 98 -17.36 -15.83 -23.89
CA SER A 98 -18.45 -16.44 -24.68
C SER A 98 -17.93 -17.31 -25.81
N PHE A 99 -16.79 -16.93 -26.40
CA PHE A 99 -16.10 -17.69 -27.44
C PHE A 99 -15.64 -19.06 -26.93
N ALA A 100 -15.00 -19.13 -25.76
CA ALA A 100 -14.58 -20.40 -25.16
C ALA A 100 -15.77 -21.30 -24.82
N LEU A 101 -16.87 -20.71 -24.33
CA LEU A 101 -18.12 -21.43 -24.07
C LEU A 101 -18.72 -22.00 -25.36
N GLU A 102 -18.71 -21.24 -26.46
CA GLU A 102 -19.16 -21.71 -27.79
C GLU A 102 -18.29 -22.84 -28.33
N GLN A 103 -16.98 -22.83 -28.03
CA GLN A 103 -16.07 -23.94 -28.36
C GLN A 103 -16.29 -25.19 -27.50
N GLY A 104 -17.16 -25.11 -26.49
CA GLY A 104 -17.54 -26.22 -25.61
C GLY A 104 -16.70 -26.33 -24.34
N TRP A 105 -15.90 -25.32 -24.00
CA TRP A 105 -15.23 -25.24 -22.70
C TRP A 105 -16.24 -24.91 -21.61
N LYS A 106 -16.05 -25.48 -20.41
CA LYS A 106 -17.03 -25.37 -19.32
C LYS A 106 -16.47 -24.86 -18.00
N GLY A 107 -15.15 -24.83 -17.84
CA GLY A 107 -14.54 -24.28 -16.63
C GLY A 107 -13.05 -24.00 -16.77
N ILE A 108 -12.54 -23.22 -15.83
CA ILE A 108 -11.13 -22.92 -15.65
C ILE A 108 -10.66 -23.65 -14.39
N GLU A 109 -9.55 -24.40 -14.49
CA GLU A 109 -8.93 -25.09 -13.37
C GLU A 109 -7.51 -24.55 -13.15
N ARG A 110 -7.12 -24.39 -11.88
CA ARG A 110 -5.74 -24.05 -11.51
C ARG A 110 -4.92 -25.32 -11.33
N THR A 111 -3.71 -25.36 -11.85
CA THR A 111 -2.78 -26.44 -11.50
C THR A 111 -2.29 -26.30 -10.06
N ALA A 112 -1.69 -27.38 -9.55
CA ALA A 112 -0.88 -27.29 -8.34
C ALA A 112 0.27 -26.26 -8.53
N VAL A 113 0.77 -25.73 -7.42
CA VAL A 113 1.94 -24.84 -7.45
C VAL A 113 3.13 -25.65 -7.95
N GLU A 114 3.69 -25.22 -9.06
CA GLU A 114 4.86 -25.84 -9.66
C GLU A 114 6.07 -24.92 -9.43
N SER A 115 7.20 -25.53 -9.07
CA SER A 115 8.48 -24.82 -8.90
C SER A 115 9.35 -25.14 -10.10
N VAL A 116 9.38 -24.22 -11.06
CA VAL A 116 10.10 -24.36 -12.32
C VAL A 116 11.29 -23.42 -12.32
N ASP A 117 12.32 -23.73 -13.11
CA ASP A 117 13.47 -22.85 -13.28
C ASP A 117 13.02 -21.47 -13.77
N SER A 118 13.55 -20.41 -13.18
CA SER A 118 13.12 -19.04 -13.47
C SER A 118 13.43 -18.63 -14.90
N THR A 119 14.49 -19.18 -15.52
CA THR A 119 14.82 -18.89 -16.92
C THR A 119 13.85 -19.57 -17.88
N GLU A 120 13.42 -20.79 -17.55
CA GLU A 120 12.44 -21.54 -18.34
C GLU A 120 11.06 -20.88 -18.27
N VAL A 121 10.63 -20.48 -17.06
CA VAL A 121 9.37 -19.72 -16.88
C VAL A 121 9.43 -18.38 -17.61
N GLU A 122 10.55 -17.66 -17.58
CA GLU A 122 10.68 -16.37 -18.26
C GLU A 122 10.50 -16.57 -19.76
N LYS A 123 11.18 -17.58 -20.31
CA LYS A 123 11.14 -17.89 -21.73
C LYS A 123 9.73 -18.29 -22.18
N LEU A 124 9.08 -19.20 -21.46
CA LEU A 124 7.72 -19.65 -21.74
C LEU A 124 6.71 -18.50 -21.70
N LEU A 125 6.72 -17.71 -20.63
CA LEU A 125 5.80 -16.58 -20.50
C LEU A 125 6.05 -15.55 -21.61
N ARG A 126 7.32 -15.23 -21.89
CA ARG A 126 7.69 -14.30 -22.95
C ARG A 126 7.17 -14.77 -24.31
N GLU A 127 7.41 -16.03 -24.68
CA GLU A 127 7.09 -16.56 -26.00
C GLU A 127 5.59 -16.84 -26.19
N ASP A 128 4.92 -17.45 -25.21
CA ASP A 128 3.56 -17.95 -25.36
C ASP A 128 2.47 -16.98 -24.90
N PHE A 129 2.78 -16.05 -23.98
CA PHE A 129 1.79 -15.15 -23.37
C PHE A 129 2.05 -13.66 -23.63
N TYR A 130 3.30 -13.28 -23.86
CA TYR A 130 3.71 -11.87 -24.01
C TYR A 130 4.29 -11.54 -25.39
N ASP A 131 3.97 -12.34 -26.41
CA ASP A 131 4.28 -12.06 -27.82
C ASP A 131 5.78 -11.80 -28.10
N GLY A 132 6.66 -12.42 -27.30
CA GLY A 132 8.11 -12.26 -27.38
C GLY A 132 8.67 -11.03 -26.65
N GLU A 133 7.83 -10.21 -26.01
CA GLU A 133 8.28 -8.98 -25.35
C GLU A 133 8.92 -9.25 -23.98
N SER A 134 10.07 -8.62 -23.74
CA SER A 134 10.72 -8.69 -22.43
C SER A 134 9.94 -7.92 -21.37
N PHE A 135 10.02 -8.36 -20.11
CA PHE A 135 9.38 -7.69 -18.98
C PHE A 135 9.68 -6.19 -18.96
N ARG A 136 10.96 -5.81 -19.13
CA ARG A 136 11.39 -4.41 -19.15
C ARG A 136 10.71 -3.61 -20.25
N ARG A 137 10.50 -4.19 -21.42
CA ARG A 137 9.82 -3.52 -22.54
C ARG A 137 8.35 -3.28 -22.21
N LEU A 138 7.67 -4.28 -21.64
CA LEU A 138 6.27 -4.18 -21.23
C LEU A 138 6.05 -3.08 -20.17
N VAL A 139 6.95 -2.95 -19.18
CA VAL A 139 6.80 -1.93 -18.13
C VAL A 139 7.39 -0.57 -18.49
N ASN A 140 8.14 -0.45 -19.58
CA ASN A 140 8.69 0.84 -20.00
C ASN A 140 7.60 1.84 -20.39
N GLU A 141 6.55 1.38 -21.06
CA GLU A 141 5.45 2.25 -21.49
C GLU A 141 4.72 2.92 -20.31
N PRO A 142 4.24 2.18 -19.28
CA PRO A 142 3.64 2.81 -18.11
C PRO A 142 4.64 3.65 -17.30
N LEU A 143 5.93 3.29 -17.29
CA LEU A 143 6.96 4.11 -16.66
C LEU A 143 7.10 5.48 -17.34
N LEU A 144 7.01 5.56 -18.67
CA LEU A 144 7.05 6.82 -19.40
C LEU A 144 5.85 7.71 -19.05
N TYR A 145 4.64 7.14 -18.92
CA TYR A 145 3.47 7.89 -18.44
C TYR A 145 3.68 8.40 -17.00
N GLY A 146 4.30 7.60 -16.13
CA GLY A 146 4.70 8.01 -14.79
C GLY A 146 5.67 9.21 -14.80
N VAL A 147 6.71 9.16 -15.64
CA VAL A 147 7.65 10.28 -15.81
C VAL A 147 6.94 11.53 -16.31
N ALA A 148 6.08 11.41 -17.32
CA ALA A 148 5.30 12.54 -17.83
C ALA A 148 4.40 13.15 -16.73
N ALA A 149 3.74 12.32 -15.93
CA ALA A 149 2.95 12.76 -14.79
C ALA A 149 3.78 13.55 -13.77
N TRP A 150 5.00 13.10 -13.48
CA TRP A 150 5.92 13.81 -12.59
C TRP A 150 6.36 15.16 -13.16
N LEU A 151 6.62 15.25 -14.47
CA LEU A 151 6.94 16.51 -15.13
C LEU A 151 5.78 17.50 -15.05
N ILE A 152 4.53 17.04 -15.19
CA ILE A 152 3.33 17.88 -15.01
C ILE A 152 3.26 18.41 -13.59
N VAL A 153 3.47 17.57 -12.58
CA VAL A 153 3.46 18.01 -11.16
C VAL A 153 4.59 18.99 -10.90
N ALA A 154 5.80 18.75 -11.41
CA ALA A 154 6.93 19.65 -11.29
C ALA A 154 6.66 21.01 -11.96
N TYR A 155 6.06 21.01 -13.15
CA TYR A 155 5.64 22.22 -13.84
C TYR A 155 4.60 23.00 -13.05
N LEU A 156 3.56 22.35 -12.51
CA LEU A 156 2.55 22.99 -11.66
C LEU A 156 3.18 23.59 -10.40
N ALA A 157 4.08 22.86 -9.74
CA ALA A 157 4.82 23.36 -8.59
C ALA A 157 5.71 24.57 -8.95
N PHE A 158 6.30 24.58 -10.14
CA PHE A 158 7.10 25.69 -10.63
C PHE A 158 6.26 26.94 -10.93
N VAL A 159 5.14 26.79 -11.65
CA VAL A 159 4.21 27.89 -11.94
C VAL A 159 3.64 28.47 -10.63
N MET A 160 3.34 27.62 -9.66
CA MET A 160 2.76 28.02 -8.37
C MET A 160 3.82 28.34 -7.30
N ARG A 161 5.12 28.42 -7.67
CA ARG A 161 6.23 28.56 -6.71
C ARG A 161 6.11 29.76 -5.79
N GLY A 162 5.57 30.88 -6.30
CA GLY A 162 5.36 32.10 -5.49
C GLY A 162 4.34 31.88 -4.37
N ASP A 163 3.22 31.24 -4.71
CA ASP A 163 2.12 30.96 -3.79
C ASP A 163 2.48 29.85 -2.79
N ILE A 164 3.15 28.79 -3.26
CA ILE A 164 3.71 27.74 -2.40
C ILE A 164 4.71 28.35 -1.42
N GLY A 165 5.58 29.24 -1.89
CA GLY A 165 6.53 29.94 -1.02
C GLY A 165 5.84 30.82 0.01
N TYR A 166 4.70 31.44 -0.34
CA TYR A 166 3.89 32.19 0.61
C TYR A 166 3.23 31.28 1.66
N GLU A 167 2.58 30.19 1.26
CA GLU A 167 1.98 29.21 2.17
C GLU A 167 3.03 28.56 3.07
N TRP A 168 4.21 28.22 2.53
CA TRP A 168 5.32 27.66 3.32
C TRP A 168 5.87 28.64 4.35
N ARG A 169 5.94 29.94 4.02
CA ARG A 169 6.30 30.99 4.97
C ARG A 169 5.24 31.16 6.06
N GLN A 170 3.95 31.09 5.70
CA GLN A 170 2.85 31.13 6.66
C GLN A 170 2.88 29.92 7.60
N LEU A 171 3.06 28.71 7.08
CA LEU A 171 3.25 27.49 7.86
C LEU A 171 4.44 27.60 8.81
N ARG A 172 5.62 28.02 8.29
CA ARG A 172 6.79 28.21 9.14
C ARG A 172 6.52 29.21 10.24
N ARG A 173 5.85 30.34 9.96
CA ARG A 173 5.48 31.30 11.00
C ARG A 173 4.50 30.72 12.02
N ALA A 174 3.49 29.98 11.59
CA ALA A 174 2.54 29.34 12.50
C ALA A 174 3.19 28.26 13.39
N VAL A 175 4.21 27.55 12.87
CA VAL A 175 4.98 26.55 13.63
C VAL A 175 6.09 27.19 14.49
N THR A 176 6.64 28.34 14.07
CA THR A 176 7.72 29.06 14.77
C THR A 176 7.19 30.07 15.79
N GLU A 177 5.96 30.57 15.63
CA GLU A 177 5.28 31.29 16.71
C GLU A 177 5.15 30.31 17.88
N PRO A 178 5.73 30.63 19.06
CA PRO A 178 5.54 29.82 20.24
C PRO A 178 4.10 30.07 20.71
N GLN A 179 3.13 29.37 20.10
CA GLN A 179 1.79 29.24 20.64
C GLN A 179 1.77 28.34 21.90
N TRP A 180 2.94 28.14 22.50
CA TRP A 180 3.16 27.58 23.81
C TRP A 180 3.90 28.58 24.72
N SER A 181 3.46 29.84 24.76
CA SER A 181 3.49 30.59 26.02
C SER A 181 2.45 29.95 26.96
N SER A 182 2.74 28.71 27.35
CA SER A 182 2.09 28.05 28.46
C SER A 182 2.29 28.95 29.66
N ASN A 183 1.20 29.61 30.05
CA ASN A 183 1.07 30.25 31.34
C ASN A 183 1.09 29.22 32.50
N TYR A 184 1.46 27.95 32.27
CA TYR A 184 1.72 26.99 33.35
C TYR A 184 3.03 27.28 34.09
N GLY A 185 3.89 28.17 33.60
CA GLY A 185 5.14 28.52 34.28
C GLY A 185 4.97 29.41 35.52
N ARG A 186 3.83 30.12 35.67
CA ARG A 186 3.66 31.10 36.76
C ARG A 186 2.94 30.55 38.00
N ASP A 187 2.10 29.53 37.86
CA ASP A 187 1.40 28.89 39.00
C ASP A 187 2.12 27.64 39.56
N TRP A 188 3.21 27.20 38.93
CA TRP A 188 3.88 25.94 39.30
C TRP A 188 4.76 25.95 40.57
N PRO A 189 5.24 27.08 41.14
CA PRO A 189 6.06 26.98 42.35
C PRO A 189 5.24 26.86 43.64
N GLU A 190 4.00 27.35 43.70
CA GLU A 190 3.27 27.44 44.99
C GLU A 190 2.63 26.13 45.47
N ASN A 191 2.33 25.19 44.57
CA ASN A 191 1.62 23.95 44.96
C ASN A 191 2.51 22.69 44.99
N ARG A 192 3.81 22.82 44.71
CA ARG A 192 4.73 21.67 44.64
C ARG A 192 4.95 21.04 46.02
N GLU A 193 5.07 21.86 47.06
CA GLU A 193 5.24 21.37 48.43
C GLU A 193 3.98 20.67 48.96
N GLY A 194 2.79 21.21 48.67
CA GLY A 194 1.51 20.64 49.10
C GLY A 194 1.18 19.29 48.44
N ILE A 195 1.56 19.11 47.16
CA ILE A 195 1.38 17.85 46.45
C ILE A 195 2.38 16.80 46.96
N VAL A 196 3.66 17.18 47.16
CA VAL A 196 4.68 16.26 47.69
C VAL A 196 4.35 15.84 49.13
N ALA A 197 3.85 16.75 49.97
CA ALA A 197 3.41 16.43 51.32
C ALA A 197 2.24 15.45 51.33
N ARG A 198 1.24 15.63 50.44
CA ARG A 198 0.10 14.69 50.31
C ARG A 198 0.52 13.31 49.83
N ILE A 199 1.48 13.23 48.91
CA ILE A 199 2.01 11.94 48.43
C ILE A 199 2.79 11.25 49.54
N ARG A 200 3.64 11.97 50.30
CA ARG A 200 4.38 11.40 51.43
C ARG A 200 3.45 10.92 52.55
N LEU A 201 2.39 11.67 52.87
CA LEU A 201 1.38 11.26 53.84
C LEU A 201 0.68 9.97 53.40
N ARG A 202 0.26 9.86 52.14
CA ARG A 202 -0.36 8.62 51.64
C ARG A 202 0.57 7.42 51.67
N ILE A 203 1.86 7.63 51.37
CA ILE A 203 2.85 6.55 51.42
C ILE A 203 3.10 6.10 52.86
N ALA A 204 3.19 7.04 53.81
CA ALA A 204 3.37 6.72 55.22
C ALA A 204 2.17 5.96 55.79
N ASP A 205 0.95 6.40 55.46
CA ASP A 205 -0.30 5.78 55.90
C ASP A 205 -0.43 4.34 55.37
N TRP A 206 -0.13 4.15 54.08
CA TRP A 206 -0.11 2.81 53.45
C TRP A 206 0.93 1.87 54.08
N ILE A 207 2.11 2.38 54.43
CA ILE A 207 3.15 1.58 55.12
C ILE A 207 2.71 1.21 56.54
N SER A 208 1.99 2.09 57.26
CA SER A 208 1.46 1.75 58.58
C SER A 208 0.33 0.71 58.53
N GLU A 209 -0.56 0.77 57.53
CA GLU A 209 -1.60 -0.26 57.34
C GLU A 209 -1.00 -1.62 57.02
N GLN A 210 0.01 -1.68 56.14
CA GLN A 210 0.74 -2.92 55.84
C GLN A 210 1.41 -3.50 57.09
N LYS A 211 2.04 -2.66 57.91
CA LYS A 211 2.72 -3.12 59.14
C LYS A 211 1.73 -3.59 60.22
N ALA A 212 0.55 -2.99 60.32
CA ALA A 212 -0.51 -3.43 61.22
C ALA A 212 -1.11 -4.78 60.77
N SER A 213 -1.31 -4.99 59.47
CA SER A 213 -1.79 -6.27 58.93
C SER A 213 -0.80 -7.43 59.11
N PHE A 214 0.50 -7.17 59.06
CA PHE A 214 1.53 -8.19 59.29
C PHE A 214 1.70 -8.59 60.77
N VAL A 215 1.39 -7.71 61.73
CA VAL A 215 1.45 -8.04 63.17
C VAL A 215 0.25 -8.88 63.61
N VAL A 216 -0.93 -8.69 63.01
CA VAL A 216 -2.15 -9.46 63.33
C VAL A 216 -2.09 -10.90 62.77
N LEU A 217 -1.32 -11.15 61.71
CA LEU A 217 -1.13 -12.49 61.13
C LEU A 217 0.03 -13.30 61.74
N GLY A 218 0.79 -12.71 62.67
CA GLY A 218 1.95 -13.33 63.33
C GLY A 218 1.71 -13.84 64.77
N SER A 219 0.47 -13.77 65.29
CA SER A 219 0.14 -14.15 66.68
C SER A 219 -0.86 -15.31 66.79
N SER A 220 -0.88 -16.22 65.81
CA SER A 220 -1.62 -17.49 65.91
C SER A 220 -0.74 -18.67 65.50
N THR A 221 0.24 -18.99 66.35
CA THR A 221 0.84 -20.32 66.51
C THR A 221 1.13 -20.53 67.98
#